data_AF-A0A0F9I3C9-F1
#
_entry.id   AF-A0A0F9I3C9-F1
#
_cell.length_a   1.000
_cell.length_b   1.000
_cell.length_c   1.000
_cell.angle_alpha   90.00
_cell.angle_beta   90.00
_cell.angle_gamma   90.00
#
_symmetry.space_group_name_H-M   'P 1'
#
loop_
_entity.id
_entity.type
_entity.pdbx_description
1 polymer ?
#
loop_
_entity_poly.entity_id
_entity_poly.type
_entity_poly.pdbx_seq_one_letter_code
_entity_poly.pdbx_strand_id
1 'polypeptide(L)'
;MSRTIKNLDTIICDLAGDPLRGTDGPIAVRSVISNSIARGHSDEPARAMKVALSIYEAKKTVTLEDSDFKLAKGAVEADQVLNNMAKAAAFAALEAAEVGADA
;
A
#
# COMPACT_ATOMS: atom_id res chain seq x y z
N MET A 1 7.65 17.61 -0.53
CA MET A 1 8.34 16.49 0.14
C MET A 1 7.69 15.21 -0.33
N SER A 2 8.49 14.36 -0.95
CA SER A 2 8.05 13.06 -1.44
C SER A 2 8.52 11.93 -0.52
N ARG A 3 7.85 10.78 -0.60
CA ARG A 3 8.23 9.56 0.13
C ARG A 3 8.27 8.40 -0.85
N THR A 4 9.34 7.61 -0.77
CA THR A 4 9.49 6.40 -1.59
C THR A 4 9.19 5.17 -0.77
N ILE A 5 8.11 4.49 -1.11
CA ILE A 5 7.76 3.17 -0.55
C ILE A 5 8.54 2.11 -1.34
N LYS A 6 9.18 1.18 -0.64
CA LYS A 6 9.96 0.08 -1.23
C LYS A 6 9.33 -1.28 -0.95
N ASN A 7 9.84 -2.32 -1.60
CA ASN A 7 9.48 -3.72 -1.41
C ASN A 7 7.98 -4.02 -1.62
N LEU A 8 7.37 -3.32 -2.58
CA LEU A 8 5.94 -3.43 -2.92
C LEU A 8 5.53 -4.79 -3.51
N ASP A 9 6.47 -5.56 -4.05
CA ASP A 9 6.29 -6.93 -4.55
C ASP A 9 6.41 -7.99 -3.45
N THR A 10 6.70 -7.60 -2.21
CA THR A 10 6.79 -8.55 -1.09
C THR A 10 5.48 -9.30 -0.96
N ILE A 11 5.58 -10.62 -1.06
CA ILE A 11 4.46 -11.53 -0.83
C ILE A 11 4.21 -11.60 0.67
N ILE A 12 2.96 -11.45 1.06
CA ILE A 12 2.55 -11.51 2.45
C ILE A 12 2.36 -12.98 2.80
N CYS A 13 3.00 -13.44 3.86
CA CYS A 13 2.86 -14.80 4.37
C CYS A 13 2.07 -14.83 5.68
N ASP A 14 1.48 -15.98 5.99
CA ASP A 14 0.92 -16.27 7.31
C ASP A 14 2.02 -16.56 8.35
N LEU A 15 1.61 -16.96 9.55
CA LEU A 15 2.53 -17.28 10.64
C LEU A 15 3.36 -18.55 10.40
N ALA A 16 2.93 -19.44 9.49
CA ALA A 16 3.69 -20.63 9.10
C ALA A 16 4.68 -20.34 7.97
N GLY A 17 4.64 -19.14 7.39
CA GLY A 17 5.48 -18.74 6.25
C GLY A 17 4.84 -19.03 4.90
N ASP A 18 3.60 -19.52 4.87
CA ASP A 18 2.88 -19.79 3.63
C ASP A 18 2.29 -18.51 3.04
N PRO A 19 2.42 -18.27 1.71
CA PRO A 19 1.84 -17.10 1.07
C PRO A 19 0.32 -17.00 1.28
N LEU A 20 -0.14 -15.83 1.73
CA LEU A 20 -1.55 -15.48 1.67
C LEU A 20 -2.00 -15.42 0.21
N ARG A 21 -3.12 -16.06 -0.10
CA ARG A 21 -3.66 -16.16 -1.46
C ARG A 21 -4.99 -15.44 -1.58
N GLY A 22 -5.10 -14.61 -2.60
CA GLY A 22 -6.36 -14.08 -3.11
C GLY A 22 -6.86 -14.93 -4.27
N THR A 23 -7.90 -14.44 -4.94
CA THR A 23 -8.52 -15.09 -6.10
C THR A 23 -7.53 -15.40 -7.23
N ASP A 24 -6.57 -14.49 -7.46
CA ASP A 24 -5.66 -14.55 -8.62
C ASP A 24 -4.23 -15.01 -8.26
N GLY A 25 -4.00 -15.45 -7.01
CA GLY A 25 -2.70 -15.94 -6.54
C GLY A 25 -2.19 -15.24 -5.27
N PRO A 26 -0.87 -15.31 -5.01
CA PRO A 26 -0.26 -14.71 -3.83
C PRO A 26 -0.50 -13.21 -3.73
N ILE A 27 -0.78 -12.73 -2.52
CA ILE A 27 -1.06 -11.32 -2.24
C ILE A 27 0.26 -10.60 -1.96
N ALA A 28 0.54 -9.56 -2.75
CA ALA A 28 1.67 -8.66 -2.53
C ALA A 28 1.25 -7.41 -1.74
N VAL A 29 2.20 -6.75 -1.08
CA VAL A 29 2.00 -5.50 -0.34
C VAL A 29 1.33 -4.43 -1.21
N ARG A 30 1.73 -4.27 -2.47
CA ARG A 30 1.11 -3.31 -3.39
C ARG A 30 -0.40 -3.50 -3.53
N SER A 31 -0.84 -4.74 -3.64
CA SER A 31 -2.25 -5.09 -3.81
C SER A 31 -3.05 -4.77 -2.55
N VAL A 32 -2.45 -4.91 -1.37
CA VAL A 32 -3.10 -4.54 -0.10
C VAL A 32 -3.31 -3.03 -0.05
N ILE A 33 -2.24 -2.26 -0.23
CA ILE A 33 -2.31 -0.79 -0.14
C ILE A 33 -3.24 -0.23 -1.21
N SER A 34 -3.10 -0.66 -2.47
CA SER A 34 -3.94 -0.16 -3.57
C SER A 34 -5.41 -0.48 -3.35
N ASN A 35 -5.73 -1.69 -2.89
CA ASN A 35 -7.11 -2.09 -2.69
C ASN A 35 -7.73 -1.40 -1.47
N SER A 36 -6.95 -1.10 -0.42
CA SER A 36 -7.43 -0.29 0.70
C SER A 36 -7.80 1.12 0.26
N ILE A 37 -6.99 1.73 -0.63
CA ILE A 37 -7.33 3.04 -1.21
C ILE A 37 -8.59 2.93 -2.07
N ALA A 38 -8.68 1.92 -2.93
CA ALA A 38 -9.82 1.74 -3.84
C ALA A 38 -11.14 1.45 -3.11
N ARG A 39 -11.10 0.80 -1.93
CA ARG A 39 -12.28 0.59 -1.07
C ARG A 39 -12.61 1.78 -0.18
N GLY A 40 -11.61 2.60 0.15
CA GLY A 40 -11.76 3.73 1.05
C GLY A 40 -12.62 4.85 0.47
N HIS A 41 -13.13 5.72 1.36
CA HIS A 41 -13.78 6.96 0.95
C HIS A 41 -12.76 8.10 0.91
N SER A 42 -12.77 8.89 -0.16
CA SER A 42 -11.92 10.07 -0.33
C SER A 42 -12.74 11.20 -0.94
N ASP A 43 -12.53 12.42 -0.47
CA ASP A 43 -13.14 13.63 -1.03
C ASP A 43 -12.64 13.91 -2.47
N GLU A 44 -11.52 13.31 -2.86
CA GLU A 44 -10.92 13.40 -4.20
C GLU A 44 -10.78 11.99 -4.84
N PRO A 45 -11.89 11.35 -5.23
CA PRO A 45 -11.90 9.95 -5.64
C PRO A 45 -11.04 9.69 -6.89
N ALA A 46 -10.97 10.65 -7.82
CA ALA A 46 -10.11 10.55 -8.99
C ALA A 46 -8.61 10.56 -8.63
N ARG A 47 -8.19 11.34 -7.62
CA ARG A 47 -6.82 11.35 -7.13
C ARG A 47 -6.51 10.04 -6.39
N ALA A 48 -7.40 9.63 -5.50
CA ALA A 48 -7.26 8.36 -4.77
C ALA A 48 -7.07 7.17 -5.72
N MET A 49 -7.88 7.08 -6.79
CA MET A 49 -7.77 5.99 -7.76
C MET A 49 -6.46 6.06 -8.57
N LYS A 50 -5.97 7.25 -8.92
CA LYS A 50 -4.65 7.40 -9.57
C LYS A 50 -3.51 6.92 -8.66
N VAL A 51 -3.55 7.27 -7.37
CA VAL A 51 -2.56 6.80 -6.39
C VAL A 51 -2.64 5.28 -6.23
N ALA A 52 -3.86 4.73 -6.10
CA ALA A 52 -4.07 3.28 -6.01
C ALA A 52 -3.47 2.54 -7.21
N LEU A 53 -3.73 3.02 -8.43
CA LEU A 53 -3.20 2.42 -9.65
C LEU A 53 -1.67 2.52 -9.71
N SER A 54 -1.11 3.69 -9.39
CA SER A 54 0.34 3.89 -9.36
C SER A 54 1.03 2.90 -8.42
N ILE A 55 0.46 2.67 -7.22
CA ILE A 55 0.98 1.69 -6.27
C ILE A 55 0.81 0.27 -6.80
N TYR A 56 -0.34 -0.08 -7.37
CA TYR A 56 -0.62 -1.41 -7.88
C TYR A 56 0.31 -1.82 -9.03
N GLU A 57 0.60 -0.88 -9.93
CA GLU A 57 1.51 -1.08 -11.07
C GLU A 57 2.99 -0.99 -10.66
N ALA A 58 3.29 -0.30 -9.57
CA ALA A 58 4.63 -0.21 -9.01
C ALA A 58 5.07 -1.59 -8.47
N LYS A 59 5.90 -2.28 -9.27
CA LYS A 59 6.38 -3.62 -8.92
C LYS A 59 7.15 -3.61 -7.60
N LYS A 60 8.16 -2.74 -7.46
CA LYS A 60 9.08 -2.72 -6.30
C LYS A 60 8.99 -1.44 -5.47
N THR A 61 8.88 -0.30 -6.15
CA THR A 61 8.99 1.01 -5.51
C THR A 61 8.02 1.98 -6.13
N VAL A 62 7.47 2.89 -5.33
CA VAL A 62 6.69 4.03 -5.79
C VAL A 62 7.09 5.26 -4.98
N THR A 63 7.20 6.40 -5.65
CA THR A 63 7.41 7.69 -4.99
C THR A 63 6.09 8.45 -5.02
N LEU A 64 5.62 8.87 -3.84
CA LEU A 64 4.39 9.61 -3.67
C LEU A 64 4.69 10.96 -3.02
N GLU A 65 3.92 11.98 -3.37
CA GLU A 65 3.88 13.22 -2.60
C GLU A 65 3.37 12.93 -1.17
N ASP A 66 3.80 13.73 -0.18
CA ASP A 66 3.43 13.50 1.23
C ASP A 66 1.90 13.46 1.45
N SER A 67 1.12 14.21 0.66
CA SER A 67 -0.35 14.16 0.68
C SER A 67 -0.91 12.82 0.20
N ASP A 68 -0.32 12.23 -0.83
CA ASP A 68 -0.75 10.95 -1.38
C ASP A 68 -0.27 9.78 -0.51
N PHE A 69 0.91 9.92 0.09
CA PHE A 69 1.38 9.01 1.11
C PHE A 69 0.45 8.99 2.34
N LYS A 70 0.02 10.16 2.83
CA LYS A 70 -0.96 10.27 3.93
C LYS A 70 -2.29 9.63 3.57
N LEU A 71 -2.75 9.81 2.32
CA LEU A 71 -3.95 9.14 1.81
C LEU A 71 -3.79 7.62 1.85
N ALA A 72 -2.66 7.09 1.36
CA ALA A 72 -2.39 5.64 1.39
C ALA A 72 -2.35 5.09 2.82
N LYS A 73 -1.66 5.78 3.73
CA LYS A 73 -1.57 5.37 5.14
C LYS A 73 -2.93 5.40 5.83
N GLY A 74 -3.69 6.48 5.64
CA GLY A 74 -5.03 6.61 6.22
C GLY A 74 -6.01 5.57 5.68
N ALA A 75 -5.93 5.23 4.39
CA ALA A 75 -6.77 4.19 3.80
C ALA A 75 -6.49 2.81 4.41
N VAL A 76 -5.21 2.43 4.56
CA VAL A 76 -4.82 1.16 5.21
C VAL A 76 -5.25 1.13 6.68
N GLU A 77 -5.14 2.26 7.39
CA GLU A 77 -5.55 2.37 8.79
C GLU A 77 -7.06 2.21 8.97
N ALA A 78 -7.87 2.83 8.11
CA ALA A 78 -9.32 2.78 8.16
C ALA A 78 -9.92 1.44 7.67
N ASP A 79 -9.18 0.68 6.87
CA ASP A 79 -9.67 -0.57 6.27
C ASP A 79 -9.95 -1.64 7.34
N GLN A 80 -11.24 -1.99 7.46
CA GLN A 80 -11.77 -3.00 8.39
C GLN A 80 -11.84 -4.40 7.76
N VAL A 81 -11.58 -4.53 6.46
CA VAL A 81 -11.62 -5.81 5.74
C VAL A 81 -10.25 -6.50 5.79
N LEU A 82 -9.17 -5.75 5.98
CA LEU A 82 -7.83 -6.32 6.12
C LEU A 82 -7.69 -7.15 7.39
N ASN A 83 -7.13 -8.35 7.24
CA ASN A 83 -6.63 -9.10 8.39
C ASN A 83 -5.37 -8.44 8.97
N ASN A 84 -5.04 -8.80 10.21
CA ASN A 84 -3.92 -8.20 10.94
C ASN A 84 -2.56 -8.38 10.23
N MET A 85 -2.32 -9.52 9.56
CA MET A 85 -1.07 -9.78 8.85
C MET A 85 -0.91 -8.88 7.62
N ALA A 86 -1.97 -8.75 6.82
CA ALA A 86 -1.97 -7.89 5.65
C ALA A 86 -1.81 -6.41 6.05
N LYS A 87 -2.49 -6.00 7.11
CA LYS A 87 -2.39 -4.64 7.67
C LYS A 87 -0.98 -4.34 8.19
N ALA A 88 -0.39 -5.27 8.94
CA ALA A 88 0.97 -5.13 9.44
C ALA A 88 2.01 -5.05 8.31
N ALA A 89 1.88 -5.89 7.27
CA ALA A 89 2.77 -5.86 6.12
C ALA A 89 2.67 -4.53 5.34
N ALA A 90 1.47 -3.99 5.16
CA ALA A 90 1.26 -2.69 4.55
C ALA A 90 1.88 -1.56 5.37
N PHE A 91 1.69 -1.56 6.70
CA PHE A 91 2.32 -0.56 7.57
C PHE A 91 3.83 -0.66 7.58
N ALA A 92 4.40 -1.86 7.64
CA ALA A 92 5.85 -2.03 7.60
C ALA A 92 6.47 -1.40 6.34
N ALA A 93 5.82 -1.56 5.19
CA ALA A 93 6.27 -0.93 3.95
C ALA A 93 6.11 0.60 3.96
N LEU A 94 4.99 1.11 4.47
CA LEU A 94 4.74 2.55 4.58
C LEU A 94 5.69 3.23 5.57
N GLU A 95 5.96 2.61 6.72
CA GLU A 95 6.85 3.15 7.75
C GLU A 95 8.32 3.11 7.36
N ALA A 96 8.72 2.11 6.57
CA ALA A 96 10.05 2.04 5.97
C ALA A 96 10.23 3.00 4.78
N ALA A 97 9.21 3.79 4.42
CA ALA A 97 9.32 4.71 3.29
C ALA A 97 10.36 5.80 3.55
N GLU A 98 11.28 5.96 2.60
CA GLU A 98 12.35 6.96 2.69
C GLU A 98 11.81 8.34 2.31
N VAL A 99 12.16 9.35 3.11
CA VAL A 99 11.84 10.75 2.79
C VAL A 99 12.78 11.22 1.69
N GLY A 100 12.22 11.60 0.54
CA GLY A 100 12.95 12.28 -0.51
C GLY A 100 13.31 13.70 -0.05
N ALA A 101 14.60 14.04 -0.06
CA ALA A 101 15.02 15.42 0.02
C ALA A 101 14.69 16.08 -1.32
N ASP A 102 13.69 16.97 -1.33
CA ASP A 102 13.50 17.89 -2.45
C ASP A 102 14.77 18.77 -2.51
N ALA A 103 15.54 18.64 -3.58
CA ALA A 103 16.68 19.51 -3.89
C ALA A 103 16.20 20.85 -4.44
#